data_AF-S8E9V7-F1
#
_entry.id   AF-S8E9V7-F1
#
_cell.length_a   1.000
_cell.length_b   1.000
_cell.length_c   1.000
_cell.angle_alpha   90.00
_cell.angle_beta   90.00
_cell.angle_gamma   90.00
#
_symmetry.space_group_name_H-M   'P 1'
#
loop_
_entity.id
_entity.type
_entity.pdbx_description
1 polymer ?
#
loop_
_entity_poly.entity_id
_entity_poly.type
_entity_poly.pdbx_seq_one_letter_code
_entity_poly.pdbx_strand_id
1 'polypeptide(L)' 'PGRFFAGNEAKVTIANVLTNYGMKLEGRGTRLPNRWFGCAVMPNPEGNICFRRRQ' A
#
# COMPACT_ATOMS: atom_id res chain seq x y z
N PRO A 1 -3.66 -19.23 13.42
CA PRO A 1 -3.00 -18.36 14.43
C PRO A 1 -2.21 -17.25 13.72
N GLY A 2 -2.43 -15.97 14.05
CA GLY A 2 -1.74 -14.82 13.38
C GLY A 2 -2.68 -13.77 12.76
N ARG A 3 -3.97 -14.08 12.56
CA ARG A 3 -4.95 -13.14 11.97
C ARG A 3 -5.09 -11.82 12.73
N PHE A 4 -5.03 -11.87 14.06
CA PHE A 4 -5.18 -10.69 14.90
C PHE A 4 -3.92 -9.83 14.90
N PHE A 5 -2.75 -10.49 14.86
CA PHE A 5 -1.47 -9.82 14.75
C PHE A 5 -1.35 -9.11 13.40
N ALA A 6 -1.58 -9.81 12.28
CA ALA A 6 -1.57 -9.22 10.94
C ALA A 6 -2.57 -8.05 10.81
N GLY A 7 -3.76 -8.19 11.40
CA GLY A 7 -4.76 -7.12 11.42
C GLY A 7 -4.32 -5.89 12.21
N ASN A 8 -3.67 -6.08 13.37
CA ASN A 8 -3.17 -4.98 14.17
C ASN A 8 -1.95 -4.31 13.54
N GLU A 9 -0.99 -5.07 13.02
CA GLU A 9 0.17 -4.52 12.32
C GLU A 9 -0.25 -3.70 11.10
N ALA A 10 -1.14 -4.24 10.25
CA ALA A 10 -1.61 -3.52 9.07
C ALA A 10 -2.28 -2.19 9.45
N LYS A 11 -3.10 -2.16 10.51
CA LYS A 11 -3.74 -0.92 10.99
C LYS A 11 -2.71 0.10 11.44
N VAL A 12 -1.72 -0.32 12.24
CA VAL A 12 -0.67 0.57 12.74
C VAL A 12 0.16 1.13 11.60
N THR A 13 0.60 0.29 10.65
CA THR A 13 1.38 0.72 9.49
C THR A 13 0.59 1.72 8.64
N ILE A 14 -0.68 1.42 8.32
CA ILE A 14 -1.52 2.32 7.51
C ILE A 14 -1.77 3.64 8.23
N ALA A 15 -2.05 3.61 9.53
CA ALA A 15 -2.26 4.83 10.32
C ALA A 15 -1.02 5.73 10.27
N ASN A 16 0.17 5.17 10.49
CA ASN A 16 1.43 5.91 10.44
C ASN A 16 1.71 6.54 9.07
N VAL A 17 1.35 5.84 7.99
CA VAL A 17 1.54 6.38 6.64
C VAL A 17 0.54 7.51 6.36
N LEU A 18 -0.73 7.36 6.75
CA LEU A 18 -1.77 8.36 6.50
C LEU A 18 -1.61 9.67 7.28
N THR A 19 -1.11 9.60 8.52
CA THR A 19 -0.89 10.78 9.35
C THR A 19 0.32 11.58 8.88
N ASN A 20 1.41 10.90 8.53
CA ASN A 20 2.70 11.54 8.26
C ASN A 20 2.93 11.85 6.78
N TYR A 21 2.24 11.17 5.86
CA TYR A 21 2.49 11.29 4.42
C TYR A 21 1.21 11.54 3.61
N GLY A 22 1.29 12.44 2.63
CA GLY A 22 0.38 12.49 1.50
C GLY A 22 0.87 11.55 0.41
N MET A 23 -0.01 10.70 -0.11
CA MET A 23 0.30 9.74 -1.16
C MET A 23 -0.42 10.12 -2.46
N LYS A 24 0.26 9.93 -3.58
CA LYS A 24 -0.34 9.93 -4.92
C LYS A 24 0.19 8.73 -5.69
N LEU A 25 -0.69 8.08 -6.44
CA LEU A 25 -0.29 7.07 -7.43
C LEU A 25 0.18 7.79 -8.69
N GLU A 26 1.28 7.34 -9.30
CA GLU A 26 1.70 7.86 -10.60
C GLU A 26 0.63 7.61 -11.68
N GLY A 27 0.48 8.57 -12.61
CA GLY A 27 -0.57 8.55 -13.64
C GLY A 27 -1.88 9.24 -13.20
N ARG A 28 -3.03 8.75 -13.72
CA ARG A 28 -4.38 9.28 -13.42
C ARG A 28 -4.95 8.88 -12.04
N GLY A 29 -4.13 8.28 -11.17
CA GLY A 29 -4.57 7.83 -9.85
C GLY A 29 -5.35 6.52 -9.85
N THR A 30 -5.34 5.76 -10.95
CA THR A 30 -6.00 4.46 -11.04
C THR A 30 -5.16 3.34 -10.44
N ARG A 31 -5.80 2.44 -9.69
CA ARG A 31 -5.16 1.21 -9.21
C ARG A 31 -4.69 0.38 -10.40
N LEU A 32 -3.41 0.03 -10.39
CA LEU A 32 -2.81 -0.83 -11.41
C LEU A 32 -3.42 -2.24 -11.37
N PRO A 33 -3.46 -2.94 -12.51
CA PRO A 33 -4.01 -4.29 -12.57
C PRO A 33 -3.26 -5.23 -11.62
N ASN A 34 -3.99 -6.21 -11.09
CA ASN A 34 -3.42 -7.24 -10.24
C ASN A 34 -2.37 -8.05 -11.02
N ARG A 35 -1.20 -8.27 -10.42
CA ARG A 35 -0.18 -9.19 -10.96
C ARG A 35 -0.27 -10.50 -10.20
N TRP A 36 -0.45 -11.60 -10.92
CA TRP A 36 -0.43 -12.94 -10.33
C TRP A 36 0.99 -13.49 -10.34
N PHE A 37 1.39 -14.10 -9.22
CA PHE A 37 2.65 -14.85 -9.10
C PHE A 37 2.35 -16.19 -8.42
N GLY A 38 2.28 -17.25 -9.23
CA GLY A 38 1.73 -18.53 -8.79
C GLY A 38 0.30 -18.36 -8.26
N CYS A 39 0.07 -18.74 -7.01
CA CYS A 39 -1.23 -18.61 -6.34
C CYS A 39 -1.42 -17.27 -5.60
N ALA A 40 -0.44 -16.37 -5.63
CA ALA A 40 -0.48 -15.10 -4.91
C ALA A 40 -0.84 -13.92 -5.83
N VAL A 41 -1.61 -12.97 -5.32
CA VAL A 41 -1.84 -11.66 -5.95
C VAL A 41 -0.85 -10.65 -5.36
N MET A 42 0.02 -10.11 -6.20
CA MET A 42 1.02 -9.13 -5.83
C MET A 42 0.72 -7.76 -6.46
N PRO A 43 1.16 -6.67 -5.83
CA PRO A 43 1.12 -5.35 -6.46
C PRO A 43 1.99 -5.34 -7.73
N ASN A 44 1.60 -4.51 -8.71
CA ASN A 44 2.40 -4.33 -9.93
C ASN A 44 3.71 -3.59 -9.58
N PRO A 45 4.90 -4.17 -9.85
CA PRO A 45 6.19 -3.55 -9.53
C PRO A 45 6.51 -2.29 -10.34
N GLU A 46 5.83 -2.07 -11.48
CA GLU A 46 5.95 -0.84 -12.26
C GLU A 46 5.11 0.31 -11.66
N GLY A 47 4.36 0.03 -10.61
CA GLY A 47 3.55 1.01 -9.91
C GLY A 47 4.34 1.84 -8.93
N ASN A 48 4.42 3.12 -9.22
CA ASN A 48 5.08 4.08 -8.35
C ASN A 48 4.06 4.83 -7.48
N ILE A 49 4.44 5.04 -6.22
CA ILE A 49 3.69 5.82 -5.24
C ILE A 49 4.58 6.98 -4.81
N CYS A 50 4.11 8.20 -5.04
CA CYS A 50 4.79 9.40 -4.59
C CYS A 50 4.39 9.71 -3.15
N PHE A 51 5.37 9.76 -2.25
CA PHE A 51 5.18 10.15 -0.86
C PHE A 51 5.63 11.59 -0.64
N ARG A 52 4.75 12.42 -0.06
CA ARG A 52 5.08 13.76 0.40
C ARG A 52 4.85 13.86 1.90
N ARG A 53 5.90 14.18 2.65
CA ARG A 53 5.80 14.40 4.10
C ARG A 53 4.87 15.57 4.41
N ARG A 54 3.96 15.39 5.38
CA ARG A 54 2.96 16.41 5.78
C ARG A 54 3.44 17.29 6.92
N GLN A 55 4.19 16.73 7.87
CA GLN A 55 4.76 17.41 9.03
C GLN A 55 6.22 17.05 9.18
#